data_AF-C0CMZ7-F1
#
_entry.id   AF-C0CMZ7-F1
#
_cell.length_a   1.000
_cell.length_b   1.000
_cell.length_c   1.000
_cell.angle_alpha   90.00
_cell.angle_beta   90.00
_cell.angle_gamma   90.00
#
_symmetry.space_group_name_H-M   'P 1'
#
loop_
_entity.id
_entity.type
_entity.pdbx_description
1 polymer ?
#
loop_
_entity_poly.entity_id
_entity_poly.type
_entity_poly.pdbx_seq_one_letter_code
_entity_poly.pdbx_strand_id
1 'polypeptide(L)' 'MEFTGVYHKTSEQFSYAQNEEELVVNLKTGYDVRRVFIHYGDPFEAGILGGKEKWVGKREEIVYKKRL' A
#
# COMPACT_ATOMS: atom_id res chain seq x y z
N MET A 1 9.83 11.26 12.92
CA MET A 1 9.67 10.14 11.98
C MET A 1 10.84 10.21 11.04
N GLU A 2 11.68 9.18 11.02
CA GLU A 2 12.82 9.13 10.11
C GLU A 2 12.36 8.63 8.75
N PHE A 3 12.04 9.54 7.83
CA PHE A 3 11.50 9.22 6.51
C PHE A 3 12.43 8.34 5.67
N THR A 4 13.74 8.44 5.89
CA THR A 4 14.76 7.60 5.25
C THR A 4 14.63 6.12 5.63
N GLY A 5 13.99 5.81 6.76
CA GLY A 5 13.70 4.44 7.20
C GLY A 5 12.46 3.83 6.55
N VAL A 6 11.68 4.60 5.78
CA VAL A 6 10.47 4.12 5.10
C VAL A 6 10.78 3.85 3.63
N TYR A 7 10.53 2.62 3.18
CA TYR A 7 10.80 2.23 1.79
C TYR A 7 9.76 1.24 1.26
N HIS A 8 9.27 1.53 0.06
CA HIS A 8 8.46 0.64 -0.76
C HIS A 8 8.75 0.91 -2.23
N LYS A 9 8.72 -0.14 -3.06
CA LYS A 9 8.79 -0.06 -4.51
C LYS A 9 7.92 -1.16 -5.10
N THR A 10 7.25 -0.90 -6.22
CA THR A 10 6.49 -1.92 -6.96
C THR A 10 7.45 -2.87 -7.69
N SER A 11 8.13 -3.74 -6.93
CA SER A 11 9.02 -4.79 -7.43
C SER A 11 8.69 -6.12 -6.78
N GLU A 12 9.17 -7.23 -7.35
CA GLU A 12 8.79 -8.60 -6.93
C GLU A 12 8.99 -8.92 -5.45
N GLN A 13 9.89 -8.23 -4.74
CA GLN A 13 10.10 -8.45 -3.30
C GLN A 13 9.11 -7.69 -2.41
N PHE A 14 8.48 -6.64 -2.96
CA PHE A 14 7.69 -5.67 -2.22
C PHE A 14 6.23 -5.57 -2.69
N SER A 15 5.94 -5.95 -3.93
CA SER A 15 4.61 -5.95 -4.51
C SER A 15 4.52 -7.11 -5.50
N TYR A 16 3.85 -8.18 -5.13
CA TYR A 16 3.70 -9.36 -5.98
C TYR A 16 2.36 -10.04 -5.77
N ALA A 17 1.85 -10.67 -6.84
CA ALA A 17 0.61 -11.45 -6.76
C ALA A 17 0.86 -12.70 -5.92
N GLN A 18 0.05 -12.89 -4.87
CA GLN A 18 0.01 -14.14 -4.12
C GLN A 18 -0.78 -15.20 -4.91
N ASN A 19 -1.83 -14.75 -5.57
CA ASN A 19 -2.71 -15.51 -6.47
C ASN A 19 -3.48 -14.52 -7.38
N GLU A 20 -4.53 -14.97 -8.05
CA GLU A 20 -5.33 -14.16 -9.00
C GLU A 20 -6.10 -13.02 -8.34
N GLU A 21 -6.41 -13.12 -7.04
CA GLU A 21 -7.27 -12.16 -6.32
C GLU A 21 -6.50 -11.34 -5.26
N GLU A 22 -5.33 -11.82 -4.83
CA GLU A 22 -4.58 -11.26 -3.71
C GLU A 22 -3.20 -10.72 -4.14
N LEU A 23 -2.91 -9.49 -3.73
CA LEU A 23 -1.61 -8.83 -3.91
C LEU A 23 -0.91 -8.68 -2.56
N VAL A 24 0.31 -9.20 -2.43
CA VAL A 24 1.16 -8.93 -1.27
C VAL A 24 1.84 -7.58 -1.45
N VAL A 25 1.68 -6.71 -0.45
CA VAL A 25 2.36 -5.41 -0.38
C VAL A 25 3.22 -5.37 0.88
N ASN A 26 4.54 -5.40 0.71
CA ASN A 26 5.51 -5.21 1.78
C ASN A 26 6.05 -3.78 1.78
N LEU A 27 6.34 -3.26 2.97
CA LEU A 27 7.09 -2.03 3.16
C LEU A 27 8.12 -2.20 4.27
N LYS A 28 9.22 -1.46 4.18
CA LYS A 28 10.18 -1.30 5.27
C LYS A 28 9.88 0.01 5.99
N THR A 29 10.04 0.00 7.31
CA THR A 29 9.85 1.17 8.16
C THR A 29 10.93 1.18 9.24
N GLY A 30 11.21 2.37 9.80
CA GLY A 30 11.99 2.48 11.03
C GLY A 30 11.21 2.03 12.26
N TYR A 31 11.92 1.77 13.36
CA TYR A 31 11.31 1.34 14.64
C TYR A 31 10.40 2.40 15.29
N ASP A 32 10.51 3.65 14.84
CA ASP A 32 9.69 4.77 15.27
C ASP A 32 8.25 4.72 14.71
N VAL A 33 7.98 3.91 13.68
CA VAL A 33 6.66 3.76 13.09
C VAL A 33 5.78 2.80 13.91
N ARG A 34 4.71 3.36 14.50
CA ARG A 34 3.79 2.59 15.35
C ARG A 34 2.74 1.82 14.56
N ARG A 35 2.13 2.47 13.56
CA ARG A 35 1.01 1.96 12.77
C ARG A 35 1.19 2.36 11.30
N VAL A 36 0.73 1.50 10.41
CA VAL A 36 0.77 1.73 8.96
C VAL A 36 -0.62 1.47 8.40
N PHE A 37 -1.09 2.36 7.54
CA PHE A 37 -2.35 2.20 6.83
C PHE A 37 -2.09 2.15 5.33
N ILE A 38 -2.69 1.17 4.66
CA ILE A 38 -2.73 1.12 3.20
C ILE A 38 -4.05 1.73 2.73
N HIS A 39 -3.96 2.57 1.72
CA HIS A 39 -5.09 3.13 1.01
C HIS A 39 -5.04 2.59 -0.42
N TYR A 40 -6.03 1.79 -0.82
CA TYR A 40 -6.04 1.12 -2.13
C TYR A 40 -7.45 1.12 -2.72
N GLY A 41 -7.54 1.03 -4.04
CA GLY A 41 -8.77 1.17 -4.81
C GLY A 41 -8.47 1.00 -6.29
N ASP A 42 -9.51 0.83 -7.10
CA ASP A 42 -9.36 0.71 -8.54
C ASP A 42 -9.06 2.09 -9.16
N PRO A 43 -7.93 2.26 -9.89
CA PRO A 43 -7.59 3.50 -10.58
C PRO A 43 -8.68 4.00 -11.54
N PHE A 44 -9.54 3.12 -12.04
CA PHE A 44 -10.59 3.44 -13.02
C PHE A 44 -11.97 3.58 -12.40
N GLU A 45 -12.11 3.42 -11.08
CA GLU A 45 -13.41 3.49 -10.38
C GLU A 45 -14.12 4.82 -10.57
N ALA A 46 -13.34 5.91 -10.68
CA ALA A 46 -13.86 7.26 -10.87
C ALA A 46 -14.21 7.61 -12.33
N GLY A 47 -13.99 6.67 -13.27
CA GLY A 47 -14.12 6.86 -14.72
C GLY A 47 -12.79 7.17 -15.40
N ILE A 48 -12.73 6.97 -16.72
CA ILE A 48 -11.53 7.24 -17.54
C ILE A 48 -11.53 8.63 -18.19
N LEU A 49 -12.67 9.35 -18.09
CA LEU A 49 -12.93 10.56 -18.87
C LEU A 49 -12.64 11.86 -18.10
N GLY A 50 -12.18 11.79 -16.84
CA GLY A 50 -11.73 12.96 -16.09
C GLY A 50 -12.85 13.93 -15.69
N GLY A 51 -12.55 14.79 -14.71
CA GLY A 51 -13.31 16.02 -14.46
C GLY A 51 -13.96 16.16 -13.09
N LYS A 52 -14.20 15.07 -12.34
CA LYS A 52 -14.75 15.10 -10.97
C LYS A 52 -14.35 13.89 -10.11
N GLU A 53 -13.17 13.35 -10.35
CA GLU A 53 -12.76 12.07 -9.76
C GLU A 53 -12.50 12.24 -8.25
N LYS A 54 -13.24 11.47 -7.45
CA LYS A 54 -13.00 11.31 -6.01
C LYS A 54 -12.48 9.91 -5.78
N TRP A 55 -11.42 9.78 -4.99
CA TRP A 55 -10.94 8.47 -4.55
C TRP A 55 -11.98 7.81 -3.63
N VAL A 56 -12.53 6.68 -4.04
CA VAL A 56 -13.48 5.86 -3.26
C VAL A 56 -12.80 4.55 -2.79
N GLY A 57 -11.49 4.58 -2.61
CA GLY A 57 -10.74 3.42 -2.13
C GLY A 57 -10.99 3.07 -0.67
N LYS A 58 -10.51 1.89 -0.30
CA LYS A 58 -10.51 1.37 1.07
C LYS A 58 -9.28 1.83 1.83
N ARG A 59 -9.42 1.87 3.16
CA ARG A 59 -8.31 2.09 4.10
C ARG A 59 -8.25 0.92 5.06
N GLU A 60 -7.10 0.26 5.12
CA GLU A 60 -6.87 -0.88 6.02
C GLU A 60 -5.56 -0.71 6.79
N GLU A 61 -5.50 -1.27 7.99
CA GLU A 61 -4.30 -1.24 8.82
C GLU A 61 -3.42 -2.47 8.54
N ILE A 62 -2.13 -2.24 8.28
CA ILE A 62 -1.15 -3.33 8.18
C ILE A 62 -0.77 -3.73 9.61
N VAL A 63 -1.41 -4.80 10.11
CA VAL A 63 -1.21 -5.31 11.48
C VAL A 63 -0.02 -6.27 11.59
N TYR A 64 0.38 -6.88 10.47
CA TYR A 64 1.46 -7.85 10.46
C TYR A 64 2.83 -7.17 10.44
N LYS A 65 3.67 -7.50 11.42
CA LYS A 65 5.05 -6.98 11.54
C LYS A 65 6.04 -8.14 11.52
N LYS A 66 6.77 -8.27 10.41
CA LYS A 66 7.93 -9.16 10.33
C LYS A 66 9.14 -8.46 10.94
N ARG A 67 9.72 -9.04 11.99
CA ARG A 67 11.03 -8.63 12.51
C ARG A 67 12.10 -9.39 11.71
N LEU A 68 12.94 -8.66 11.00
CA LEU A 68 14.10 -9.18 10.28
C LEU A 68 15.35 -9.04 11.15
#